data_AF-A0A6G0UA28-F1
#
_entry.id   AF-A0A6G0UA28-F1
#
_cell.length_a   1.000
_cell.length_b   1.000
_cell.length_c   1.000
_cell.angle_alpha   90.00
_cell.angle_beta   90.00
_cell.angle_gamma   90.00
#
_symmetry.space_group_name_H-M   'P 1'
#
loop_
_entity.id
_entity.type
_entity.pdbx_description
1 polymer ?
#
loop_
_entity_poly.entity_id
_entity_poly.type
_entity_poly.pdbx_seq_one_letter_code
_entity_poly.pdbx_strand_id
1 'polypeptide(L)'
;MNSISLTSFQVFDIHVNGVYHASVRYSHLCTLHEKLIENFGFRLSGPDFPPKRIWRTLDTKAINERREGLARYFQGLIQINDVARHFLLERAFLEFQVSSFNPNMQAVSVNIYLPDGHPVKLEV
;
A
#
# COMPACT_ATOMS: atom_id res chain seq x y z
N MET A 1 26.18 10.51 -16.36
CA MET A 1 25.21 11.63 -16.27
C MET A 1 23.81 11.04 -16.35
N ASN A 2 22.89 11.59 -15.55
CA ASN A 2 21.43 11.35 -15.48
C ASN A 2 20.94 10.11 -14.71
N SER A 3 20.33 10.35 -13.54
CA SER A 3 18.92 9.98 -13.39
C SER A 3 18.19 11.14 -12.73
N ILE A 4 17.11 11.54 -13.39
CA ILE A 4 16.19 12.62 -13.04
C ILE A 4 15.53 12.24 -11.71
N SER A 5 15.49 13.18 -10.76
CA SER A 5 14.76 13.04 -9.50
C SER A 5 13.30 12.63 -9.79
N LEU A 6 13.00 11.34 -9.63
CA LEU A 6 11.63 10.83 -9.57
C LEU A 6 11.02 11.48 -8.33
N THR A 7 9.92 12.20 -8.50
CA THR A 7 9.17 12.83 -7.40
C THR A 7 8.94 11.81 -6.29
N SER A 8 9.70 11.91 -5.20
CA SER A 8 9.59 11.01 -4.05
C SER A 8 8.24 11.28 -3.37
N PHE A 9 7.29 10.38 -3.57
CA PHE A 9 5.98 10.46 -2.93
C PHE A 9 6.07 9.81 -1.54
N GLN A 10 5.53 10.49 -0.52
CA GLN A 10 5.41 9.91 0.81
C GLN A 10 4.48 8.68 0.77
N VAL A 11 5.00 7.55 1.22
CA VAL A 11 4.26 6.30 1.46
C VAL A 11 4.04 6.08 2.95
N PHE A 12 3.03 5.29 3.29
CA PHE A 12 2.68 4.89 4.65
C PHE A 12 2.68 3.37 4.74
N ASP A 13 3.48 2.82 5.65
CA ASP A 13 3.56 1.39 5.87
C ASP A 13 2.38 0.93 6.73
N ILE A 14 1.60 0.02 6.18
CA ILE A 14 0.47 -0.62 6.83
C ILE A 14 0.97 -1.95 7.39
N HIS A 15 0.74 -2.15 8.69
CA HIS A 15 1.00 -3.41 9.37
C HIS A 15 -0.32 -4.02 9.83
N VAL A 16 -0.55 -5.29 9.50
CA VAL A 16 -1.73 -6.05 9.92
C VAL A 16 -1.25 -7.12 10.89
N ASN A 17 -1.84 -7.16 12.10
CA ASN A 17 -1.42 -8.07 13.18
C ASN A 17 0.09 -7.95 13.52
N GLY A 18 0.65 -6.75 13.41
CA GLY A 18 2.08 -6.49 13.67
C GLY A 18 3.02 -6.89 12.54
N VAL A 19 2.53 -7.48 11.45
CA VAL A 19 3.34 -7.88 10.29
C VAL A 19 3.17 -6.86 9.17
N TYR A 20 4.26 -6.55 8.47
CA TYR A 20 4.21 -5.69 7.28
C TYR A 20 3.23 -6.24 6.25
N HIS A 21 2.31 -5.40 5.80
CA HIS A 21 1.31 -5.74 4.80
C HIS A 21 1.59 -5.05 3.47
N ALA A 22 1.76 -3.72 3.47
CA ALA A 22 1.98 -2.91 2.27
C ALA A 22 2.51 -1.50 2.58
N SER A 23 3.21 -0.89 1.62
CA SER A 23 3.56 0.54 1.61
C SER A 23 2.66 1.28 0.63
N VAL A 24 1.78 2.14 1.14
CA VAL A 24 0.69 2.73 0.34
C VAL A 24 0.78 4.25 0.30
N ARG A 25 0.59 4.85 -0.88
CA ARG A 25 0.47 6.31 -1.01
C ARG A 25 -0.84 6.81 -0.42
N TYR A 26 -0.79 7.98 0.23
CA TYR A 26 -1.99 8.60 0.81
C TYR A 26 -3.13 8.79 -0.21
N SER A 27 -2.82 9.08 -1.47
CA SER A 27 -3.84 9.21 -2.53
C SER A 27 -4.64 7.92 -2.73
N HIS A 28 -4.01 6.74 -2.69
CA HIS A 28 -4.72 5.47 -2.82
C HIS A 28 -5.63 5.19 -1.61
N LEU A 29 -5.18 5.55 -0.40
CA LEU A 29 -6.00 5.46 0.82
C LEU A 29 -7.22 6.40 0.74
N CYS A 30 -7.05 7.58 0.16
CA CYS A 30 -8.14 8.52 -0.05
C CYS A 30 -9.16 7.99 -1.07
N THR A 31 -8.72 7.39 -2.17
CA THR A 31 -9.63 6.76 -3.14
C THR A 31 -10.42 5.61 -2.51
N LEU A 32 -9.79 4.82 -1.62
CA LEU A 32 -10.52 3.81 -0.85
C LEU A 32 -11.58 4.45 0.05
N HIS A 33 -11.24 5.50 0.80
CA HIS A 33 -12.18 6.22 1.64
C HIS A 33 -13.39 6.77 0.84
N GLU A 34 -13.14 7.40 -0.30
CA GLU A 34 -14.18 7.92 -1.20
C GLU A 34 -15.15 6.79 -1.63
N LYS A 35 -14.63 5.64 -2.08
CA LYS A 35 -15.44 4.44 -2.43
C LYS A 35 -16.25 3.90 -1.24
N LEU A 36 -15.68 3.93 -0.04
CA LEU A 36 -16.37 3.48 1.17
C LEU A 36 -17.50 4.44 1.55
N ILE A 37 -17.30 5.75 1.44
CA ILE A 37 -18.37 6.74 1.62
C ILE A 37 -19.49 6.53 0.61
N GLU A 38 -19.16 6.36 -0.67
CA GLU A 38 -20.16 6.15 -1.72
C GLU A 38 -21.04 4.91 -1.45
N ASN A 39 -20.45 3.84 -0.90
CA ASN A 39 -21.14 2.58 -0.64
C ASN A 39 -21.91 2.56 0.68
N PHE A 40 -21.35 3.12 1.76
CA PHE A 40 -21.89 3.01 3.12
C PHE A 40 -22.57 4.29 3.62
N GLY A 41 -22.27 5.44 3.03
CA GLY A 41 -22.81 6.74 3.41
C GLY A 41 -22.66 7.02 4.91
N PHE A 42 -23.76 7.39 5.55
CA PHE A 42 -23.81 7.68 6.99
C PHE A 42 -23.42 6.50 7.89
N ARG A 43 -23.46 5.25 7.40
CA ARG A 43 -23.04 4.07 8.17
C ARG A 43 -21.53 3.99 8.35
N LEU A 44 -20.79 4.77 7.56
CA LEU A 44 -19.35 4.98 7.74
C LEU A 44 -19.05 6.01 8.84
N SER A 45 -19.95 6.21 9.83
CA SER A 45 -19.82 7.15 10.97
C SER A 45 -18.69 6.78 11.94
N GLY A 46 -17.60 6.23 11.42
CA GLY A 46 -16.35 5.99 12.11
C GLY A 46 -15.48 7.24 12.15
N PRO A 47 -14.17 7.07 12.43
CA PRO A 47 -13.26 8.19 12.61
C PRO A 47 -13.09 9.02 11.33
N ASP A 48 -12.78 10.30 11.49
CA ASP A 48 -12.51 11.19 10.35
C ASP A 48 -11.30 10.72 9.53
N PHE A 49 -11.45 10.72 8.21
CA PHE A 49 -10.30 10.50 7.32
C PHE A 49 -9.39 11.74 7.34
N PRO A 50 -8.07 11.58 7.50
CA PRO A 50 -7.16 12.73 7.54
C PRO A 50 -7.26 13.56 6.27
N PRO A 51 -7.38 14.90 6.34
CA PRO A 51 -7.67 15.73 5.17
C PRO A 51 -6.50 15.86 4.19
N LYS A 52 -6.84 16.12 2.91
CA LYS A 52 -5.88 16.50 1.87
C LYS A 52 -5.27 17.86 2.26
N ARG A 53 -3.94 18.00 2.14
CA ARG A 53 -3.25 19.30 2.26
C ARG A 53 -2.91 19.78 0.86
N ILE A 54 -3.69 20.73 0.35
CA ILE A 54 -3.67 21.13 -1.07
C ILE A 54 -2.57 22.17 -1.37
N TRP A 55 -2.02 22.83 -0.34
CA TRP A 55 -1.19 24.04 -0.52
C TRP A 55 0.14 24.08 0.26
N ARG A 56 0.57 22.97 0.88
CA ARG A 56 1.85 22.92 1.60
C ARG A 56 2.55 21.59 1.38
N THR A 57 3.86 21.62 1.15
CA THR A 57 4.74 20.47 1.40
C THR A 57 4.49 20.02 2.83
N LEU A 58 4.21 18.73 3.05
CA LEU A 58 4.03 18.24 4.41
C LEU A 58 5.38 18.32 5.13
N ASP A 59 5.42 19.07 6.22
CA ASP A 59 6.48 19.00 7.19
C ASP A 59 6.40 17.67 7.97
N THR A 60 7.49 17.29 8.63
CA THR A 60 7.59 16.04 9.40
C THR A 60 6.45 15.92 10.43
N LYS A 61 6.07 17.04 11.06
CA LYS A 61 4.96 17.08 12.00
C LYS A 61 3.64 16.64 11.34
N ALA A 62 3.29 17.22 10.19
CA ALA A 62 2.04 16.86 9.52
C ALA A 62 2.07 15.46 8.90
N ILE A 63 3.24 14.93 8.52
CA ILE A 63 3.36 13.53 8.11
C ILE A 63 3.00 12.61 9.29
N ASN A 64 3.52 12.90 10.48
CA ASN A 64 3.21 12.14 11.69
C ASN A 64 1.74 12.24 12.11
N GLU A 65 1.17 13.45 12.10
CA GLU A 65 -0.26 13.65 12.39
C GLU A 65 -1.13 12.88 11.39
N ARG A 66 -0.76 12.88 10.10
CA ARG A 66 -1.46 12.09 9.08
C ARG A 66 -1.32 10.59 9.33
N ARG A 67 -0.13 10.11 9.70
CA ARG A 67 0.11 8.69 10.03
C ARG A 67 -0.78 8.24 11.20
N GLU A 68 -0.85 9.05 12.26
CA GLU A 68 -1.69 8.77 13.42
C GLU A 68 -3.19 8.84 13.09
N GLY A 69 -3.59 9.81 12.28
CA GLY A 69 -4.96 9.92 11.79
C GLY A 69 -5.37 8.70 10.94
N LEU A 70 -4.51 8.25 10.03
CA LEU A 70 -4.75 7.05 9.22
C LEU A 70 -4.85 5.79 10.08
N ALA A 71 -3.97 5.64 11.08
CA ALA A 71 -4.01 4.51 11.99
C ALA A 71 -5.35 4.46 12.75
N ARG A 72 -5.79 5.58 13.33
CA ARG A 72 -7.09 5.67 14.02
C ARG A 72 -8.25 5.40 13.06
N TYR A 73 -8.23 5.98 11.86
CA TYR A 73 -9.24 5.76 10.83
C TYR A 73 -9.44 4.27 10.52
N PHE A 74 -8.37 3.56 10.16
CA PHE A 74 -8.47 2.13 9.83
C PHE A 74 -8.82 1.27 11.05
N GLN A 75 -8.30 1.59 12.24
CA GLN A 75 -8.67 0.90 13.48
C GLN A 75 -10.16 1.04 13.78
N GLY A 76 -10.76 2.20 13.52
CA GLY A 76 -12.20 2.40 13.68
C GLY A 76 -13.02 1.70 12.59
N LEU A 77 -12.57 1.74 11.33
CA LEU A 77 -13.25 1.06 10.22
C LEU A 77 -13.43 -0.43 10.47
N ILE A 78 -12.40 -1.11 10.99
CA ILE A 78 -12.48 -2.56 11.23
C ILE A 78 -13.41 -2.93 12.40
N GLN A 79 -13.81 -1.98 13.25
CA GLN A 79 -14.83 -2.21 14.28
C GLN A 79 -16.25 -2.27 13.68
N ILE A 80 -16.45 -1.74 12.47
CA ILE A 80 -17.74 -1.75 11.78
C ILE A 80 -17.83 -3.06 10.97
N ASN A 81 -18.51 -4.07 11.51
CA ASN A 81 -18.50 -5.43 10.96
C ASN A 81 -18.83 -5.50 9.45
N ASP A 82 -19.86 -4.77 9.03
CA ASP A 82 -20.30 -4.71 7.63
C ASP A 82 -19.24 -4.14 6.70
N VAL A 83 -18.42 -3.19 7.18
CA VAL A 83 -17.34 -2.57 6.40
C VAL A 83 -16.09 -3.47 6.41
N ALA A 84 -15.75 -4.02 7.58
CA ALA A 84 -14.59 -4.87 7.78
C ALA A 84 -14.60 -6.11 6.88
N ARG A 85 -15.78 -6.67 6.63
CA ARG A 85 -16.01 -7.87 5.81
C ARG A 85 -16.46 -7.56 4.39
N HIS A 86 -16.42 -6.28 4.00
CA HIS A 86 -16.90 -5.88 2.69
C HIS A 86 -15.82 -6.08 1.63
N PHE A 87 -16.26 -6.52 0.45
CA PHE A 87 -15.38 -6.77 -0.69
C PHE A 87 -14.54 -5.54 -1.08
N LEU A 88 -15.04 -4.32 -0.84
CA LEU A 88 -14.31 -3.08 -1.15
C LEU A 88 -13.02 -2.96 -0.32
N LEU A 89 -13.10 -3.29 0.98
CA LEU A 89 -11.96 -3.21 1.89
C LEU A 89 -11.00 -4.38 1.63
N GLU A 90 -11.54 -5.59 1.51
CA GLU A 90 -10.76 -6.80 1.22
C GLU A 90 -9.98 -6.67 -0.09
N ARG A 91 -10.65 -6.28 -1.18
CA ARG A 91 -10.02 -6.08 -2.49
C ARG A 91 -8.94 -5.01 -2.43
N ALA A 92 -9.19 -3.88 -1.77
CA ALA A 92 -8.21 -2.81 -1.68
C ALA A 92 -6.96 -3.24 -0.91
N PHE A 93 -7.11 -3.94 0.21
CA PHE A 93 -5.96 -4.44 0.98
C PHE A 93 -5.19 -5.52 0.24
N LEU A 94 -5.86 -6.37 -0.54
CA LEU A 94 -5.21 -7.31 -1.44
C LEU A 94 -4.41 -6.59 -2.54
N GLU A 95 -5.02 -5.61 -3.20
CA GLU A 95 -4.36 -4.78 -4.23
C GLU A 95 -3.14 -4.05 -3.67
N PHE A 96 -3.23 -3.51 -2.45
CA PHE A 96 -2.10 -2.88 -1.76
C PHE A 96 -0.96 -3.86 -1.53
N GLN A 97 -1.26 -5.07 -1.03
CA GLN A 97 -0.26 -6.10 -0.80
C GLN A 97 0.44 -6.50 -2.10
N VAL A 98 -0.32 -6.77 -3.16
CA VAL A 98 0.22 -7.14 -4.48
C VAL A 98 1.07 -6.01 -5.07
N SER A 99 0.60 -4.77 -4.98
CA SER A 99 1.33 -3.61 -5.53
C SER A 99 2.60 -3.28 -4.76
N SER A 100 2.63 -3.57 -3.46
CA SER A 100 3.81 -3.40 -2.61
C SER A 100 4.74 -4.61 -2.64
N PHE A 101 4.28 -5.74 -3.18
CA PHE A 101 5.12 -6.91 -3.42
C PHE A 101 6.05 -6.61 -4.58
N ASN A 102 7.30 -6.31 -4.26
CA ASN A 102 8.39 -6.27 -5.22
C ASN A 102 9.23 -7.52 -4.98
N PRO A 103 8.89 -8.67 -5.59
CA PRO A 103 9.84 -9.76 -5.64
C PRO A 103 11.03 -9.19 -6.38
N ASN A 104 12.22 -9.21 -5.78
CA ASN A 104 13.44 -9.00 -6.54
C ASN A 104 13.52 -10.11 -7.59
N MET A 105 12.79 -9.99 -8.70
CA MET A 105 12.94 -10.78 -9.91
C MET A 105 14.20 -10.25 -10.58
N GLN A 106 15.33 -10.64 -10.02
CA GLN A 106 16.57 -10.56 -10.74
C GLN A 106 16.56 -11.75 -11.70
N ALA A 107 16.63 -11.45 -13.00
CA ALA A 107 16.95 -12.47 -13.98
C ALA A 107 18.30 -13.05 -13.57
N VAL A 108 18.31 -14.31 -13.14
CA VAL A 108 19.53 -15.00 -12.75
C VAL A 108 19.91 -15.94 -13.87
N SER A 109 21.19 -15.90 -14.22
CA SER A 109 21.77 -16.85 -15.15
C SER A 109 22.13 -18.12 -14.39
N VAL A 110 21.47 -19.23 -14.72
CA VAL A 110 21.82 -20.55 -14.18
C VAL A 110 22.55 -21.36 -15.25
N ASN A 111 23.68 -21.97 -14.88
CA ASN A 111 24.36 -22.95 -15.73
C ASN A 111 23.77 -24.34 -15.45
N ILE A 112 23.10 -24.92 -16.44
CA ILE A 112 22.63 -26.30 -16.39
C ILE A 112 23.66 -27.19 -17.08
N TYR A 113 24.19 -28.19 -16.37
CA TYR A 113 25.12 -29.16 -16.93
C TYR A 113 24.34 -30.34 -17.51
N LEU A 114 24.53 -30.58 -18.80
CA LEU A 114 23.98 -31.75 -19.50
C LEU A 114 24.74 -33.03 -19.09
N PRO A 115 24.21 -34.24 -19.39
CA PRO A 115 24.89 -35.50 -19.07
C PRO A 115 26.29 -35.66 -19.69
N ASP A 116 26.58 -34.93 -20.77
CA ASP A 116 27.90 -34.85 -21.40
C ASP A 116 28.85 -33.82 -20.73
N GLY A 117 28.38 -33.14 -19.68
CA GLY A 117 29.13 -32.14 -18.93
C GLY A 117 29.14 -30.74 -19.55
N HIS A 118 28.49 -30.53 -20.70
CA HIS A 118 28.43 -29.20 -21.31
C HIS A 118 27.44 -28.28 -20.58
N PRO A 119 27.83 -27.03 -20.23
CA PRO A 119 26.94 -26.09 -19.60
C PRO A 119 26.05 -25.38 -20.62
N VAL A 120 24.75 -25.30 -20.33
CA VAL A 120 23.77 -24.46 -21.02
C VAL A 120 23.36 -23.33 -20.07
N LYS A 121 23.55 -22.10 -20.52
CA LYS A 121 23.18 -20.90 -19.75
C LYS A 121 21.70 -20.59 -20.00
N LEU A 122 20.90 -20.63 -18.94
CA LEU A 122 19.49 -20.21 -18.98
C LEU A 122 19.31 -18.94 -18.17
N GLU A 123 18.53 -18.02 -18.71
CA GLU A 123 18.03 -16.86 -17.98
C GLU A 123 16.64 -17.18 -17.44
N VAL A 124 16.46 -17.06 -16.12
CA VAL A 124 15.21 -17.31 -15.39
C VAL A 124 14.91 -16.18 -14.42
#